data_AF-A0A7S0EVS3-F1
#
_entry.id   AF-A0A7S0EVS3-F1
#
_cell.length_a   1.000
_cell.length_b   1.000
_cell.length_c   1.000
_cell.angle_alpha   90.00
_cell.angle_beta   90.00
_cell.angle_gamma   90.00
#
_symmetry.space_group_name_H-M   'P 1'
#
loop_
_entity.id
_entity.type
_entity.pdbx_description
1 polymer ?
#
loop_
_entity_poly.entity_id
_entity_poly.type
_entity_poly.pdbx_seq_one_letter_code
_entity_poly.pdbx_strand_id
1 'polypeptide(L)'
;LEGSVKELREERKQMRDKENRLQEEKKQLRDKEKQLREDKNRLLSSKPLHEDALALTWTKSDVKQEPMRFGDNKLVYLDGSYLQGAAGDDCGRDLLLYRREAFDEQWRFLQEEVIEEGVLGWIEGPPGTGKTRTTQAFCLSLDMKEWSLTFLR
;
A
#
# COMPACT_ATOMS: atom_id res chain seq x y z
N LEU A 1 -42.75 -36.55 -33.13
CA LEU A 1 -43.18 -35.19 -33.52
C LEU A 1 -43.66 -34.36 -32.32
N GLU A 2 -44.50 -34.90 -31.42
CA GLU A 2 -45.00 -34.15 -30.25
C GLU A 2 -43.93 -33.81 -29.18
N GLY A 3 -42.88 -34.62 -29.03
CA GLY A 3 -41.78 -34.38 -28.10
C GLY A 3 -40.96 -33.11 -28.44
N SER A 4 -40.52 -32.98 -29.70
CA SER A 4 -39.74 -31.81 -30.14
C SER A 4 -40.52 -30.49 -30.08
N VAL A 5 -41.84 -30.52 -30.23
CA VAL A 5 -42.67 -29.30 -30.11
C VAL A 5 -42.75 -28.83 -28.65
N LYS A 6 -42.71 -29.75 -27.68
CA LYS A 6 -42.66 -29.41 -26.25
C LYS A 6 -41.30 -28.84 -25.85
N GLU A 7 -40.20 -29.43 -26.32
CA GLU A 7 -38.84 -28.92 -26.07
C GLU A 7 -38.65 -27.51 -26.63
N LEU A 8 -39.05 -27.26 -27.88
CA LEU A 8 -38.96 -25.93 -28.49
C LEU A 8 -39.79 -24.87 -27.75
N ARG A 9 -40.92 -25.26 -27.14
CA ARG A 9 -41.72 -24.34 -26.31
C ARG A 9 -41.01 -23.98 -25.01
N GLU A 10 -40.35 -24.95 -24.39
CA GLU A 10 -39.62 -24.74 -23.14
C GLU A 10 -38.35 -23.90 -23.36
N GLU A 11 -37.59 -24.17 -24.42
CA GLU A 11 -36.45 -23.34 -24.81
C GLU A 11 -36.85 -21.90 -25.10
N ARG A 12 -37.96 -21.69 -25.82
CA ARG A 12 -38.48 -20.34 -26.09
C ARG A 12 -38.95 -19.63 -24.83
N LYS A 13 -39.38 -20.36 -23.81
CA LYS A 13 -39.73 -19.80 -22.50
C LYS A 13 -38.46 -19.39 -21.74
N GLN A 14 -37.46 -20.27 -21.66
CA GLN A 14 -36.18 -19.98 -21.03
C GLN A 14 -35.44 -18.80 -21.67
N MET A 15 -35.49 -18.68 -23.00
CA MET A 15 -34.89 -17.56 -23.73
C MET A 15 -35.54 -16.22 -23.35
N ARG A 16 -36.87 -16.19 -23.20
CA ARG A 16 -37.59 -14.99 -22.74
C ARG A 16 -37.24 -14.63 -21.30
N ASP A 17 -37.12 -15.62 -20.42
CA ASP A 17 -36.74 -15.38 -19.03
C ASP A 17 -35.30 -14.84 -18.91
N LYS A 18 -34.38 -15.36 -19.73
CA LYS A 18 -33.00 -14.84 -19.82
C LYS A 18 -32.95 -13.42 -20.36
N GLU A 19 -33.73 -13.12 -21.40
CA GLU A 19 -33.81 -11.78 -21.98
C GLU A 19 -34.33 -10.76 -20.96
N ASN A 20 -35.38 -11.11 -20.22
CA ASN A 20 -35.93 -10.26 -19.16
C ASN A 20 -34.90 -10.01 -18.04
N ARG A 21 -34.15 -11.03 -17.62
CA ARG A 21 -33.08 -10.89 -16.62
C ARG A 21 -31.97 -9.95 -17.10
N LEU A 22 -31.51 -10.11 -18.34
CA LEU A 22 -30.49 -9.25 -18.93
C LEU A 22 -30.93 -7.80 -19.02
N GLN A 23 -32.21 -7.55 -19.34
CA GLN A 23 -32.75 -6.19 -19.35
C GLN A 23 -32.73 -5.54 -17.96
N GLU A 24 -33.04 -6.31 -16.92
CA GLU A 24 -33.02 -5.83 -15.54
C GLU A 24 -31.59 -5.57 -15.04
N GLU A 25 -30.65 -6.48 -15.29
CA GLU A 25 -29.23 -6.26 -14.97
C GLU A 25 -28.67 -5.03 -15.68
N LYS A 26 -29.00 -4.86 -16.96
CA LYS A 26 -28.58 -3.68 -17.73
C LYS A 26 -29.16 -2.38 -17.18
N LYS A 27 -30.36 -2.43 -16.59
CA LYS A 27 -30.98 -1.28 -15.91
C LYS A 27 -30.24 -0.96 -14.61
N GLN A 28 -29.98 -1.96 -13.78
CA GLN A 28 -29.24 -1.80 -12.53
C GLN A 28 -27.82 -1.25 -12.75
N LEU A 29 -27.14 -1.68 -13.81
CA LEU A 29 -25.81 -1.17 -14.16
C LEU A 29 -25.84 0.31 -14.52
N ARG A 30 -26.85 0.78 -15.29
CA ARG A 30 -27.01 2.20 -15.60
C ARG A 30 -27.25 3.04 -14.35
N ASP A 31 -28.03 2.52 -13.41
CA ASP A 31 -28.30 3.21 -12.15
C ASP A 31 -27.03 3.30 -11.27
N LYS A 32 -26.24 2.22 -11.19
CA LYS A 32 -24.95 2.22 -10.48
C LYS A 32 -23.94 3.18 -11.12
N GLU A 33 -23.84 3.22 -12.44
CA GLU A 33 -22.94 4.14 -13.15
C GLU A 33 -23.31 5.60 -12.88
N LYS A 34 -24.62 5.91 -12.88
CA LYS A 34 -25.12 7.24 -12.53
C LYS A 34 -24.75 7.61 -11.09
N GLN A 35 -24.96 6.70 -10.13
CA GLN A 35 -24.59 6.91 -8.74
C GLN A 35 -23.09 7.19 -8.58
N LEU A 36 -22.23 6.39 -9.21
CA LEU A 36 -20.77 6.58 -9.17
C LEU A 36 -20.36 7.95 -9.74
N ARG A 37 -21.04 8.41 -10.80
CA ARG A 37 -20.78 9.73 -11.38
C ARG A 37 -21.19 10.86 -10.42
N GLU A 38 -22.31 10.70 -9.72
CA GLU A 38 -22.75 11.65 -8.70
C GLU A 38 -21.81 11.66 -7.49
N ASP A 39 -21.38 10.50 -7.00
CA ASP A 39 -20.44 10.39 -5.88
C ASP A 39 -19.08 10.99 -6.23
N LYS A 40 -18.57 10.73 -7.45
CA LYS A 40 -17.35 11.36 -7.96
C LYS A 40 -17.47 12.89 -7.98
N ASN A 41 -18.59 13.42 -8.46
CA ASN A 41 -18.82 14.86 -8.48
C ASN A 41 -18.96 15.44 -7.07
N ARG A 42 -19.55 14.71 -6.12
CA ARG A 42 -19.61 15.11 -4.70
C ARG A 42 -18.21 15.21 -4.11
N LEU A 43 -17.34 14.22 -4.33
CA LEU A 43 -15.94 14.23 -3.89
C LEU A 43 -15.13 15.38 -4.51
N LEU A 44 -15.41 15.73 -5.77
CA LEU A 44 -14.78 16.88 -6.42
C LEU A 44 -15.32 18.24 -5.93
N SER A 45 -16.56 18.27 -5.44
CA SER A 45 -17.23 19.48 -4.94
C SER A 45 -17.06 19.73 -3.45
N SER A 46 -16.65 18.72 -2.67
CA SER A 46 -16.29 18.92 -1.27
C SER A 46 -15.08 19.82 -1.21
N LYS A 47 -15.27 21.04 -0.68
CA LYS A 47 -14.19 21.99 -0.42
C LYS A 47 -13.05 21.28 0.31
N PRO A 48 -11.78 21.50 -0.08
CA PRO A 48 -10.66 21.02 0.72
C PRO A 48 -10.80 21.61 2.13
N LEU A 49 -10.84 20.74 3.13
CA LEU A 49 -10.54 21.12 4.51
C LEU A 49 -9.10 21.62 4.52
N HIS A 50 -8.93 22.94 4.42
CA HIS A 50 -7.64 23.63 4.47
C HIS A 50 -6.69 23.28 3.31
N GLU A 51 -6.48 24.21 2.37
CA GLU A 51 -5.49 24.08 1.28
C GLU A 51 -4.02 23.92 1.75
N ASP A 52 -3.76 23.99 3.06
CA ASP A 52 -2.43 23.77 3.65
C ASP A 52 -2.23 22.35 4.21
N ALA A 53 -3.28 21.52 4.26
CA ALA A 53 -3.21 20.17 4.80
C ALA A 53 -3.18 19.14 3.66
N LEU A 54 -1.97 18.67 3.33
CA LEU A 54 -1.70 17.43 2.61
C LEU A 54 -2.02 17.43 1.11
N ALA A 55 -1.53 18.41 0.36
CA ALA A 55 -1.10 18.12 -1.00
C ALA A 55 0.05 17.09 -0.91
N LEU A 56 -0.30 15.79 -0.84
CA LEU A 56 0.62 14.67 -1.04
C LEU A 56 1.15 14.78 -2.46
N THR A 57 2.14 15.64 -2.62
CA THR A 57 2.78 15.93 -3.88
C THR A 57 3.79 14.81 -4.07
N TRP A 58 3.42 13.80 -4.86
CA TRP A 58 4.33 12.72 -5.22
C TRP A 58 5.49 13.31 -6.01
N THR A 59 6.66 13.44 -5.38
CA THR A 59 7.89 13.79 -6.06
C THR A 59 8.57 12.50 -6.49
N LYS A 60 8.78 12.34 -7.79
CA LYS A 60 9.60 11.25 -8.30
C LYS A 60 11.03 11.48 -7.81
N SER A 61 11.58 10.52 -7.09
CA SER A 61 12.97 10.54 -6.64
C SER A 61 13.86 9.89 -7.71
N ASP A 62 14.94 10.56 -8.12
CA ASP A 62 15.89 10.08 -9.13
C ASP A 62 16.95 9.11 -8.54
N VAL A 63 16.62 8.43 -7.44
CA VAL A 63 17.60 7.61 -6.70
C VAL A 63 17.89 6.34 -7.47
N LYS A 64 19.18 6.13 -7.76
CA LYS A 64 19.71 5.05 -8.61
C LYS A 64 20.40 3.94 -7.81
N GLN A 65 20.42 4.02 -6.48
CA GLN A 65 21.20 3.12 -5.62
C GLN A 65 20.31 2.24 -4.74
N GLU A 66 20.90 1.15 -4.25
CA GLU A 66 20.33 0.33 -3.19
C GLU A 66 20.10 1.21 -1.94
N PRO A 67 18.86 1.35 -1.45
CA PRO A 67 18.53 2.26 -0.35
C PRO A 67 19.27 1.93 0.96
N MET A 68 19.64 0.67 1.11
CA MET A 68 20.33 0.12 2.25
C MET A 68 21.30 -0.97 1.77
N ARG A 69 22.48 -1.02 2.37
CA ARG A 69 23.43 -2.11 2.17
C ARG A 69 24.12 -2.50 3.48
N PHE A 70 24.34 -3.80 3.65
CA PHE A 70 25.21 -4.30 4.70
C PHE A 70 26.68 -4.02 4.35
N GLY A 71 27.42 -3.52 5.34
CA GLY A 71 28.85 -3.30 5.27
C GLY A 71 29.64 -4.51 5.77
N ASP A 72 30.79 -4.22 6.40
CA ASP A 72 31.43 -5.17 7.32
C ASP A 72 30.40 -5.70 8.34
N ASN A 73 30.67 -6.84 8.98
CA ASN A 73 29.73 -7.57 9.87
C ASN A 73 28.98 -6.71 10.91
N LYS A 74 29.44 -5.49 11.23
CA LYS A 74 28.85 -4.60 12.23
C LYS A 74 28.30 -3.28 11.68
N LEU A 75 28.31 -3.05 10.37
CA LEU A 75 27.95 -1.77 9.78
C LEU A 75 26.80 -1.92 8.79
N VAL A 76 25.90 -0.93 8.80
CA VAL A 76 24.79 -0.79 7.86
C VAL A 76 24.83 0.60 7.27
N TYR A 77 24.82 0.70 5.95
CA TYR A 77 24.81 1.96 5.22
C TYR A 77 23.40 2.23 4.70
N LEU A 78 22.93 3.46 4.88
CA LEU A 78 21.66 3.95 4.36
C LEU A 78 21.90 5.17 3.47
N ASP A 79 21.29 5.17 2.30
CA ASP A 79 21.32 6.32 1.39
C ASP A 79 20.46 7.46 1.98
N GLY A 80 21.09 8.63 2.15
CA GLY A 80 20.47 9.80 2.78
C GLY A 80 19.25 10.34 2.04
N SER A 81 19.13 10.06 0.74
CA SER A 81 18.01 10.51 -0.10
C SER A 81 16.66 9.93 0.33
N TYR A 82 16.66 8.72 0.92
CA TYR A 82 15.45 8.07 1.44
C TYR A 82 15.08 8.50 2.86
N LEU A 83 15.97 9.25 3.50
CA LEU A 83 15.84 9.69 4.89
C LEU A 83 15.37 11.15 4.97
N GLN A 84 15.23 11.80 3.81
CA GLN A 84 14.69 13.14 3.70
C GLN A 84 13.24 13.14 4.18
N GLY A 85 12.98 13.78 5.32
CA GLY A 85 11.67 13.75 5.95
C GLY A 85 11.40 12.53 6.84
N ALA A 86 12.42 11.72 7.16
CA ALA A 86 12.32 10.63 8.13
C ALA A 86 13.15 10.98 9.39
N ALA A 87 12.46 11.42 10.46
CA ALA A 87 12.99 11.77 11.79
C ALA A 87 14.48 12.23 11.87
N GLY A 88 14.73 13.55 11.74
CA GLY A 88 16.05 14.18 11.94
C GLY A 88 16.38 15.26 10.90
N ASP A 89 17.37 16.10 11.21
CA ASP A 89 17.88 17.22 10.37
C ASP A 89 18.97 16.75 9.37
N ASP A 90 19.12 15.44 9.17
CA ASP A 90 20.15 14.81 8.33
C ASP A 90 19.76 14.81 6.85
N CYS A 91 19.44 15.99 6.32
CA CYS A 91 18.96 16.17 4.96
C CYS A 91 20.04 15.77 3.93
N GLY A 92 19.85 14.62 3.29
CA GLY A 92 20.66 14.17 2.15
C GLY A 92 22.05 13.64 2.45
N ARG A 93 22.36 13.29 3.72
CA ARG A 93 23.64 12.63 4.07
C ARG A 93 23.45 11.14 4.25
N ASP A 94 24.35 10.35 3.68
CA ASP A 94 24.41 8.92 3.93
C ASP A 94 24.60 8.66 5.42
N LEU A 95 23.83 7.70 5.93
CA LEU A 95 23.85 7.31 7.33
C LEU A 95 24.56 5.98 7.49
N LEU A 96 25.53 5.96 8.42
CA LEU A 96 26.22 4.76 8.83
C LEU A 96 25.72 4.34 10.22
N LEU A 97 25.11 3.17 10.31
CA LEU A 97 24.59 2.60 11.54
C LEU A 97 25.49 1.47 12.04
N TYR A 98 25.66 1.41 13.36
CA TYR A 98 26.32 0.29 14.02
C TYR A 98 25.30 -0.79 14.39
N ARG A 99 25.55 -2.01 13.92
CA ARG A 99 24.76 -3.22 14.17
C ARG A 99 25.14 -3.80 15.53
N ARG A 100 24.45 -3.31 16.57
CA ARG A 100 24.49 -3.88 17.93
C ARG A 100 23.50 -5.04 18.07
N GLU A 101 23.57 -5.81 19.13
CA GLU A 101 22.66 -6.94 19.40
C GLU A 101 21.17 -6.56 19.30
N ALA A 102 20.76 -5.45 19.94
CA ALA A 102 19.39 -4.95 19.83
C ALA A 102 18.96 -4.57 18.39
N PHE A 103 19.90 -4.32 17.48
CA PHE A 103 19.58 -4.15 16.05
C PHE A 103 19.10 -5.47 15.47
N ASP A 104 19.82 -6.57 15.74
CA ASP A 104 19.51 -7.90 15.24
C ASP A 104 18.21 -8.44 15.81
N GLU A 105 17.97 -8.24 17.11
CA GLU A 105 16.72 -8.62 17.76
C GLU A 105 15.51 -7.92 17.13
N GLN A 106 15.61 -6.60 16.96
CA GLN A 106 14.55 -5.81 16.33
C GLN A 106 14.38 -6.16 14.85
N TRP A 107 15.46 -6.44 14.13
CA TRP A 107 15.42 -6.88 12.73
C TRP A 107 14.69 -8.21 12.60
N ARG A 108 15.03 -9.18 13.45
CA ARG A 108 14.41 -10.49 13.48
C ARG A 108 12.93 -10.39 13.78
N PHE A 109 12.55 -9.60 14.79
CA PHE A 109 11.16 -9.31 15.12
C PHE A 109 10.37 -8.76 13.92
N LEU A 110 10.92 -7.76 13.22
CA LEU A 110 10.26 -7.18 12.05
C LEU A 110 10.12 -8.19 10.91
N GLN A 111 11.13 -9.02 10.66
CA GLN A 111 11.11 -10.01 9.59
C GLN A 111 10.15 -11.17 9.90
N GLU A 112 10.39 -11.86 11.00
CA GLU A 112 9.74 -13.13 11.33
C GLU A 112 8.34 -12.92 11.87
N GLU A 113 8.12 -11.94 12.76
CA GLU A 113 6.81 -11.74 13.37
C GLU A 113 5.97 -10.79 12.52
N VAL A 114 6.46 -9.57 12.24
CA VAL A 114 5.63 -8.56 11.56
C VAL A 114 5.36 -8.90 10.09
N ILE A 115 6.39 -9.22 9.32
CA ILE A 115 6.22 -9.46 7.87
C ILE A 115 5.73 -10.88 7.59
N GLU A 116 6.39 -11.91 8.13
CA GLU A 116 6.08 -13.30 7.78
C GLU A 116 4.75 -13.79 8.41
N GLU A 117 4.44 -13.41 9.66
CA GLU A 117 3.13 -13.74 10.25
C GLU A 117 2.03 -12.72 9.90
N GLY A 118 2.39 -11.56 9.34
CA GLY A 118 1.45 -10.53 8.90
C GLY A 118 0.71 -9.85 10.06
N VAL A 119 1.38 -9.62 11.19
CA VAL A 119 0.80 -9.01 12.40
C VAL A 119 1.29 -7.57 12.63
N LEU A 120 0.54 -6.84 13.47
CA LEU A 120 0.97 -5.51 13.91
C LEU A 120 1.97 -5.61 15.06
N GLY A 121 3.12 -4.94 14.94
CA GLY A 121 4.18 -4.95 15.93
C GLY A 121 4.44 -3.61 16.61
N TRP A 122 4.86 -3.64 17.88
CA TRP A 122 5.28 -2.47 18.65
C TRP A 122 6.74 -2.60 19.08
N ILE A 123 7.50 -1.53 18.91
CA ILE A 123 8.92 -1.47 19.25
C ILE A 123 9.11 -0.46 20.37
N GLU A 124 9.31 -0.98 21.58
CA GLU A 124 9.41 -0.16 22.80
C GLU A 124 10.85 -0.12 23.32
N GLY A 125 11.18 0.95 24.04
CA GLY A 125 12.45 1.05 24.75
C GLY A 125 12.86 2.49 25.04
N PRO A 126 13.91 2.70 25.84
CA PRO A 126 14.34 4.03 26.28
C PRO A 126 14.66 5.00 25.11
N PRO A 127 14.55 6.32 25.31
CA PRO A 127 14.97 7.31 24.31
C PRO A 127 16.44 7.13 23.90
N GLY A 128 16.77 7.42 22.64
CA GLY A 128 18.16 7.34 22.15
C GLY A 128 18.68 5.92 21.88
N THR A 129 17.89 4.87 22.14
CA THR A 129 18.28 3.48 21.83
C THR A 129 18.13 3.12 20.36
N GLY A 130 18.19 4.06 19.42
CA GLY A 130 18.23 3.80 17.97
C GLY A 130 17.07 3.01 17.34
N LYS A 131 15.97 2.76 18.05
CA LYS A 131 14.79 2.01 17.56
C LYS A 131 14.32 2.48 16.19
N THR A 132 14.10 3.80 16.05
CA THR A 132 13.65 4.42 14.80
C THR A 132 14.65 4.21 13.65
N ARG A 133 15.95 4.33 13.91
CA ARG A 133 16.99 4.14 12.89
C ARG A 133 17.08 2.68 12.43
N THR A 134 16.94 1.73 13.35
CA THR A 134 16.86 0.31 13.01
C THR A 134 15.61 -0.01 12.19
N THR A 135 14.43 0.51 12.56
CA THR A 135 13.20 0.33 11.77
C THR A 135 13.34 0.94 10.38
N GLN A 136 13.91 2.14 10.26
CA GLN A 136 14.18 2.78 8.98
C GLN A 136 15.09 1.90 8.11
N ALA A 137 16.19 1.37 8.68
CA ALA A 137 17.10 0.49 7.96
C ALA A 137 16.40 -0.78 7.45
N PHE A 138 15.56 -1.39 8.28
CA PHE A 138 14.75 -2.55 7.88
C PHE A 138 13.83 -2.21 6.71
N CYS A 139 13.02 -1.16 6.83
CA CYS A 139 12.07 -0.78 5.78
C CYS A 139 12.77 -0.44 4.45
N LEU A 140 13.98 0.13 4.51
CA LEU A 140 14.78 0.44 3.31
C LEU A 140 15.46 -0.80 2.70
N SER A 141 15.52 -1.91 3.43
CA SER A 141 16.03 -3.19 2.88
C SER A 141 14.98 -4.00 2.12
N LEU A 142 13.70 -3.64 2.25
CA LEU A 142 12.60 -4.33 1.56
C LEU A 142 12.63 -4.04 0.05
N ASP A 143 12.15 -4.98 -0.76
CA ASP A 143 11.96 -4.75 -2.19
C ASP A 143 10.81 -3.75 -2.41
N MET A 144 11.16 -2.55 -2.83
CA MET A 144 10.21 -1.46 -3.12
C MET A 144 9.30 -1.75 -4.32
N LYS A 145 9.53 -2.83 -5.08
CA LYS A 145 8.58 -3.33 -6.08
C LYS A 145 7.41 -4.08 -5.46
N GLU A 146 7.61 -4.67 -4.29
CA GLU A 146 6.60 -5.43 -3.57
C GLU A 146 5.96 -4.62 -2.44
N TRP A 147 6.75 -3.74 -1.80
CA TRP A 147 6.34 -3.01 -0.62
C TRP A 147 6.18 -1.51 -0.89
N SER A 148 5.10 -0.94 -0.35
CA SER A 148 4.91 0.51 -0.26
C SER A 148 5.12 0.96 1.18
N LEU A 149 6.04 1.91 1.38
CA LEU A 149 6.42 2.40 2.69
C LEU A 149 5.80 3.78 2.97
N THR A 150 5.23 3.95 4.15
CA THR A 150 4.71 5.24 4.62
C THR A 150 5.22 5.53 6.03
N PHE A 151 5.90 6.67 6.20
CA PHE A 151 6.30 7.17 7.50
C PHE A 151 5.29 8.19 8.01
N LEU A 152 4.72 7.92 9.18
CA LEU A 152 3.81 8.84 9.86
C LEU A 152 4.59 9.68 10.86
N ARG A 153 4.26 10.97 10.95
CA ARG A 153 4.86 11.96 11.85
C ARG A 153 3.80 12.63 12.71
#